data_AF-A0A0C9UA47-F1
#
_entry.id   AF-A0A0C9UA47-F1
#
_cell.length_a   1.000
_cell.length_b   1.000
_cell.length_c   1.000
_cell.angle_alpha   90.00
_cell.angle_beta   90.00
_cell.angle_gamma   90.00
#
_symmetry.space_group_name_H-M   'P 1'
#
loop_
_entity.id
_entity.type
_entity.pdbx_description
1 polymer ?
#
loop_
_entity_poly.entity_id
_entity_poly.type
_entity_poly.pdbx_seq_one_letter_code
_entity_poly.pdbx_strand_id
1 'polypeptide(L)'
;MTIARHEFKPIQLYKLDPLGKEAFKAKTFEFSEDGVTQRDREPTSKDYPTQRSLFQPFGCYLQLLHHFVIAAGNTDNSLAVVYATLDYVNQLHAYAAKYEWNAVLKYHFEFHSARLAEMREGNFSGWQAADQDLVNLYLTGNTKVQNKPSTGSSASLSFAKQVCNKFQEGKCQTPCPMNRQHQCRAC
;
A
#
# COMPACT_ATOMS: atom_id res chain seq x y z
N MET A 1 -10.90 -18.68 -19.29
CA MET A 1 -9.85 -17.94 -18.53
C MET A 1 -10.37 -17.73 -17.10
N THR A 2 -9.57 -17.98 -16.06
CA THR A 2 -10.03 -17.96 -14.65
C THR A 2 -10.56 -16.59 -14.17
N ILE A 3 -10.01 -15.49 -14.70
CA ILE A 3 -10.48 -14.13 -14.41
C ILE A 3 -11.90 -13.90 -14.96
N ALA A 4 -12.16 -14.31 -16.20
CA ALA A 4 -13.49 -14.23 -16.82
C ALA A 4 -14.55 -15.08 -16.12
N ARG A 5 -14.12 -16.12 -15.39
CA ARG A 5 -15.00 -16.98 -14.55
C ARG A 5 -15.07 -16.54 -13.10
N HIS A 6 -14.37 -15.45 -12.73
CA HIS A 6 -14.26 -14.96 -11.35
C HIS A 6 -13.72 -16.01 -10.36
N GLU A 7 -12.81 -16.88 -10.84
CA GLU A 7 -12.14 -17.93 -10.07
C GLU A 7 -10.69 -17.56 -9.68
N PHE A 8 -10.19 -16.43 -10.18
CA PHE A 8 -8.85 -15.95 -9.91
C PHE A 8 -8.77 -15.33 -8.51
N LYS A 9 -8.19 -16.06 -7.56
CA LYS A 9 -8.20 -15.66 -6.14
C LYS A 9 -7.36 -14.40 -5.90
N PRO A 10 -7.69 -13.54 -4.93
CA PRO A 10 -6.96 -12.29 -4.67
C PRO A 10 -5.49 -12.54 -4.32
N ILE A 11 -5.23 -13.59 -3.55
CA ILE A 11 -3.87 -14.00 -3.18
C ILE A 11 -3.00 -14.39 -4.40
N GLN A 12 -3.62 -14.68 -5.56
CA GLN A 12 -2.92 -15.05 -6.80
C GLN A 12 -2.53 -13.85 -7.66
N LEU A 13 -2.89 -12.61 -7.28
CA LEU A 13 -2.57 -11.39 -8.03
C LEU A 13 -1.09 -11.28 -8.44
N TYR A 14 -0.15 -11.72 -7.61
CA TYR A 14 1.28 -11.78 -7.94
C TYR A 14 1.59 -12.44 -9.29
N LYS A 15 0.77 -13.39 -9.77
CA LYS A 15 0.95 -14.04 -11.09
C LYS A 15 0.80 -13.06 -12.27
N LEU A 16 0.14 -11.92 -12.04
CA LEU A 16 -0.04 -10.85 -13.00
C LEU A 16 1.06 -9.80 -12.94
N ASP A 17 1.98 -9.86 -11.97
CA ASP A 17 3.10 -8.93 -11.86
C ASP A 17 4.18 -9.27 -12.90
N PRO A 18 4.45 -8.41 -13.90
CA PRO A 18 5.49 -8.66 -14.89
C PRO A 18 6.90 -8.77 -14.26
N LEU A 19 7.16 -8.05 -13.17
CA LEU A 19 8.45 -8.05 -12.47
C LEU A 19 8.53 -9.15 -11.41
N GLY A 20 7.38 -9.52 -10.83
CA GLY A 20 7.27 -10.63 -9.89
C GLY A 20 7.44 -12.00 -10.54
N LYS A 21 7.13 -12.14 -11.84
CA LYS A 21 7.24 -13.42 -12.59
C LYS A 21 8.63 -14.06 -12.54
N GLU A 22 9.70 -13.31 -12.31
CA GLU A 22 11.04 -13.87 -12.14
C GLU A 22 11.34 -14.25 -10.68
N ALA A 23 10.89 -13.45 -9.71
CA ALA A 23 11.09 -13.69 -8.29
C ALA A 23 10.26 -14.87 -7.75
N PHE A 24 9.08 -15.13 -8.31
CA PHE A 24 8.14 -16.16 -7.84
C PHE A 24 8.27 -17.51 -8.58
N LYS A 25 9.23 -17.66 -9.49
CA LYS A 25 9.57 -18.95 -10.14
C LYS A 25 10.27 -19.94 -9.20
N ALA A 26 10.34 -19.66 -7.90
CA ALA A 26 10.75 -20.63 -6.88
C ALA A 26 9.71 -21.76 -6.80
N LYS A 27 9.82 -22.72 -7.72
CA LYS A 27 9.07 -23.98 -7.73
C LYS A 27 9.45 -24.74 -6.46
N THR A 28 8.46 -25.11 -5.66
CA THR A 28 8.69 -26.04 -4.55
C THR A 28 8.68 -27.45 -5.14
N PHE A 29 9.83 -28.11 -5.10
CA PHE A 29 9.94 -29.51 -5.49
C PHE A 29 9.60 -30.36 -4.28
N GLU A 30 8.45 -31.04 -4.30
CA GLU A 30 8.14 -32.08 -3.32
C GLU A 30 8.63 -33.42 -3.90
N PHE A 31 9.50 -34.09 -3.15
CA PHE A 31 9.90 -35.46 -3.46
C PHE A 31 8.86 -36.40 -2.85
N SER A 32 8.12 -37.09 -3.71
CA SER A 32 7.21 -38.19 -3.35
C SER A 32 7.80 -39.53 -3.80
N GLU A 33 7.38 -40.64 -3.19
CA GLU A 33 7.84 -42.00 -3.54
C GLU A 33 7.62 -42.35 -5.03
N ASP A 34 6.66 -41.71 -5.69
CA ASP A 34 6.33 -41.90 -7.12
C ASP A 34 7.00 -40.87 -8.07
N GLY A 35 7.93 -40.05 -7.57
CA GLY A 35 8.70 -39.08 -8.36
C GLY A 35 8.55 -37.62 -7.91
N VAL A 36 9.16 -36.71 -8.68
CA VAL A 36 9.15 -35.27 -8.42
C VAL A 36 7.85 -34.67 -8.94
N THR A 37 6.97 -34.23 -8.05
CA THR A 37 5.79 -33.44 -8.44
C THR A 37 6.10 -31.95 -8.29
N GLN A 38 6.00 -31.21 -9.39
CA GLN A 38 6.17 -29.77 -9.38
C GLN A 38 4.84 -29.13 -8.95
N ARG A 39 4.74 -28.71 -7.68
CA ARG A 39 3.60 -27.91 -7.22
C ARG A 39 3.98 -26.43 -7.20
N ASP A 40 3.03 -25.60 -7.66
CA ASP A 40 3.09 -24.17 -7.42
C ASP A 40 3.08 -23.95 -5.90
N ARG A 41 4.05 -23.20 -5.37
CA ARG A 41 4.07 -22.78 -3.97
C ARG A 41 2.75 -22.08 -3.63
N GLU A 42 2.18 -22.43 -2.47
CA GLU A 42 0.98 -21.76 -1.98
C GLU A 42 1.29 -20.28 -1.68
N PRO A 43 0.52 -19.34 -2.25
CA PRO A 43 0.80 -17.93 -2.10
C PRO A 43 0.41 -17.43 -0.71
N THR A 44 1.20 -16.51 -0.20
CA THR A 44 1.17 -16.00 1.18
C THR A 44 1.20 -14.47 1.17
N SER A 45 0.83 -13.85 2.29
CA SER A 45 0.95 -12.38 2.43
C SER A 45 2.39 -11.87 2.25
N LYS A 46 3.39 -12.73 2.45
CA LYS A 46 4.82 -12.41 2.21
C LYS A 46 5.13 -12.11 0.75
N ASP A 47 4.28 -12.55 -0.17
CA ASP A 47 4.45 -12.30 -1.61
C ASP A 47 4.01 -10.87 -2.00
N TYR A 48 3.50 -10.10 -1.04
CA TYR A 48 3.11 -8.70 -1.20
C TYR A 48 3.86 -7.77 -0.23
N PRO A 49 5.21 -7.70 -0.28
CA PRO A 49 6.00 -6.93 0.68
C PRO A 49 5.81 -5.41 0.56
N THR A 50 5.31 -4.92 -0.56
CA THR A 50 5.16 -3.49 -0.85
C THR A 50 3.80 -3.16 -1.44
N GLN A 51 3.42 -1.88 -1.40
CA GLN A 51 2.24 -1.39 -2.10
C GLN A 51 2.28 -1.74 -3.60
N ARG A 52 3.44 -1.58 -4.25
CA ARG A 52 3.63 -1.89 -5.67
C ARG A 52 3.29 -3.34 -5.99
N SER A 53 3.77 -4.29 -5.17
CA SER A 53 3.50 -5.73 -5.37
C SER A 53 2.02 -6.08 -5.31
N LEU A 54 1.15 -5.21 -4.79
CA LEU A 54 -0.31 -5.36 -4.89
C LEU A 54 -0.91 -4.53 -6.02
N PHE A 55 -0.70 -3.21 -6.01
CA PHE A 55 -1.43 -2.29 -6.90
C PHE A 55 -1.13 -2.52 -8.37
N GLN A 56 0.12 -2.88 -8.72
CA GLN A 56 0.49 -3.12 -10.11
C GLN A 56 -0.22 -4.37 -10.68
N PRO A 57 -0.12 -5.57 -10.08
CA PRO A 57 -0.88 -6.72 -10.54
C PRO A 57 -2.40 -6.55 -10.39
N PHE A 58 -2.87 -5.85 -9.35
CA PHE A 58 -4.30 -5.57 -9.18
C PHE A 58 -4.85 -4.69 -10.31
N GLY A 59 -4.10 -3.67 -10.73
CA GLY A 59 -4.45 -2.87 -11.90
C GLY A 59 -4.57 -3.71 -13.18
N CYS A 60 -3.64 -4.65 -13.39
CA CYS A 60 -3.71 -5.60 -14.51
C CYS A 60 -4.95 -6.51 -14.43
N TYR A 61 -5.27 -7.01 -13.23
CA TYR A 61 -6.50 -7.76 -13.00
C TYR A 61 -7.75 -6.95 -13.38
N LEU A 62 -7.85 -5.71 -12.92
CA LEU A 62 -8.99 -4.84 -13.19
C LEU A 62 -9.15 -4.54 -14.68
N GLN A 63 -8.04 -4.29 -15.40
CA GLN A 63 -8.07 -4.10 -16.86
C GLN A 63 -8.64 -5.33 -17.58
N LEU A 64 -8.23 -6.54 -17.18
CA LEU A 64 -8.76 -7.78 -17.75
C LEU A 64 -10.24 -7.97 -17.40
N LEU A 65 -10.63 -7.69 -16.15
CA LEU A 65 -12.02 -7.72 -15.71
C LEU A 65 -12.87 -6.77 -16.56
N HIS A 66 -12.47 -5.51 -16.71
CA HIS A 66 -13.18 -4.52 -17.52
C HIS A 66 -13.32 -4.97 -18.97
N HIS A 67 -12.26 -5.53 -19.56
CA HIS A 67 -12.32 -6.05 -20.92
C HIS A 67 -13.40 -7.14 -21.07
N PHE A 68 -13.50 -8.08 -20.12
CA PHE A 68 -14.53 -9.13 -20.16
C PHE A 68 -15.93 -8.60 -19.93
N VAL A 69 -16.12 -7.65 -19.01
CA VAL A 69 -17.43 -7.04 -18.74
C VAL A 69 -17.92 -6.26 -19.97
N ILE A 70 -17.03 -5.48 -20.60
CA ILE A 70 -17.35 -4.74 -21.84
C ILE A 70 -17.67 -5.72 -22.98
N ALA A 71 -16.87 -6.77 -23.15
CA ALA A 71 -17.09 -7.77 -24.20
C ALA A 71 -18.40 -8.56 -24.04
N ALA A 72 -18.93 -8.66 -22.82
CA ALA A 72 -20.23 -9.29 -22.56
C ALA A 72 -21.44 -8.44 -23.01
N GLY A 73 -21.22 -7.19 -23.44
CA GLY A 73 -22.23 -6.40 -24.16
C GLY A 73 -23.25 -5.66 -23.29
N ASN A 74 -23.04 -5.57 -21.96
CA ASN A 74 -23.89 -4.77 -21.08
C ASN A 74 -23.19 -3.44 -20.73
N THR A 75 -23.37 -2.43 -21.59
CA THR A 75 -22.62 -1.17 -21.55
C THR A 75 -22.86 -0.34 -20.29
N ASP A 76 -24.10 -0.28 -19.81
CA ASP A 76 -24.45 0.49 -18.60
C ASP A 76 -23.82 -0.13 -17.35
N ASN A 77 -23.84 -1.46 -17.25
CA ASN A 77 -23.14 -2.16 -16.18
C ASN A 77 -21.62 -2.01 -16.32
N SER A 78 -21.08 -2.02 -17.53
CA SER A 78 -19.63 -1.90 -17.77
C SER A 78 -19.05 -0.62 -17.21
N LEU A 79 -19.69 0.53 -17.46
CA LEU A 79 -19.21 1.82 -16.97
C LEU A 79 -19.32 1.93 -15.44
N ALA A 80 -20.41 1.42 -14.87
CA ALA A 80 -20.58 1.38 -13.42
C ALA A 80 -19.48 0.58 -12.72
N VAL A 81 -19.08 -0.58 -13.27
CA VAL A 81 -17.97 -1.38 -12.74
C VAL A 81 -16.64 -0.64 -12.80
N VAL A 82 -16.37 0.07 -13.90
CA VAL A 82 -15.13 0.85 -14.05
C VAL A 82 -15.03 1.92 -12.97
N TYR A 83 -16.09 2.70 -12.75
CA TYR A 83 -16.08 3.72 -11.69
C TYR A 83 -15.99 3.11 -10.29
N ALA A 84 -16.78 2.09 -10.00
CA ALA A 84 -16.78 1.42 -8.70
C ALA A 84 -15.39 0.86 -8.33
N THR A 85 -14.73 0.22 -9.29
CA THR A 85 -13.38 -0.34 -9.08
C THR A 85 -12.32 0.75 -8.94
N LEU A 86 -12.46 1.90 -9.62
CA LEU A 86 -11.58 3.06 -9.45
C LEU A 86 -11.72 3.67 -8.05
N ASP A 87 -12.95 3.85 -7.57
CA ASP A 87 -13.24 4.37 -6.23
C ASP A 87 -12.65 3.44 -5.15
N TYR A 88 -12.80 2.14 -5.33
CA TYR A 88 -12.17 1.15 -4.46
C TYR A 88 -10.64 1.25 -4.47
N VAL A 89 -10.01 1.40 -5.64
CA VAL A 89 -8.55 1.58 -5.73
C VAL A 89 -8.10 2.83 -5.00
N ASN A 90 -8.81 3.95 -5.14
CA ASN A 90 -8.49 5.20 -4.43
C ASN A 90 -8.63 5.04 -2.92
N GLN A 91 -9.70 4.39 -2.47
CA GLN A 91 -9.89 4.05 -1.06
C GLN A 91 -8.77 3.15 -0.53
N LEU A 92 -8.37 2.13 -1.30
CA LEU A 92 -7.31 1.22 -0.90
C LEU A 92 -5.96 1.94 -0.79
N HIS A 93 -5.67 2.92 -1.65
CA HIS A 93 -4.50 3.80 -1.50
C HIS A 93 -4.59 4.62 -0.21
N ALA A 94 -5.75 5.20 0.10
CA ALA A 94 -5.97 5.94 1.34
C ALA A 94 -5.75 5.05 2.58
N TYR A 95 -6.23 3.81 2.54
CA TYR A 95 -5.96 2.82 3.60
C TYR A 95 -4.48 2.47 3.69
N ALA A 96 -3.81 2.24 2.56
CA ALA A 96 -2.38 1.97 2.51
C ALA A 96 -1.53 3.14 3.05
N ALA A 97 -2.03 4.37 2.98
CA ALA A 97 -1.40 5.54 3.59
C ALA A 97 -1.61 5.60 5.12
N LYS A 98 -2.79 5.20 5.62
CA LYS A 98 -3.21 5.37 7.01
C LYS A 98 -2.93 4.17 7.93
N TYR A 99 -3.05 2.96 7.42
CA TYR A 99 -3.01 1.72 8.19
C TYR A 99 -1.79 0.86 7.87
N GLU A 100 -1.45 -0.02 8.79
CA GLU A 100 -0.37 -0.99 8.63
C GLU A 100 -0.57 -1.86 7.39
N TRP A 101 0.50 -2.09 6.63
CA TRP A 101 0.38 -2.71 5.30
C TRP A 101 -0.22 -4.12 5.36
N ASN A 102 0.16 -4.92 6.35
CA ASN A 102 -0.39 -6.26 6.56
C ASN A 102 -1.91 -6.25 6.85
N ALA A 103 -2.40 -5.22 7.54
CA ALA A 103 -3.83 -5.06 7.81
C ALA A 103 -4.59 -4.73 6.51
N VAL A 104 -4.03 -3.85 5.69
CA VAL A 104 -4.58 -3.48 4.38
C VAL A 104 -4.63 -4.68 3.42
N LEU A 105 -3.60 -5.54 3.43
CA LEU A 105 -3.60 -6.77 2.64
C LEU A 105 -4.72 -7.73 3.04
N LYS A 106 -4.91 -7.97 4.36
CA LYS A 106 -6.00 -8.83 4.85
C LYS A 106 -7.37 -8.28 4.45
N TYR A 107 -7.59 -6.98 4.67
CA TYR A 107 -8.80 -6.30 4.23
C TYR A 107 -9.04 -6.50 2.73
N HIS A 108 -8.03 -6.25 1.91
CA HIS A 108 -8.14 -6.36 0.45
C HIS A 108 -8.47 -7.78 -0.01
N PHE A 109 -7.83 -8.81 0.56
CA PHE A 109 -8.07 -10.20 0.15
C PHE A 109 -9.47 -10.69 0.52
N GLU A 110 -9.97 -10.34 1.70
CA GLU A 110 -11.34 -10.69 2.08
C GLU A 110 -12.36 -9.92 1.25
N PHE A 111 -12.17 -8.61 1.09
CA PHE A 111 -13.04 -7.77 0.26
C PHE A 111 -13.11 -8.29 -1.17
N HIS A 112 -11.95 -8.55 -1.80
CA HIS A 112 -11.92 -9.03 -3.18
C HIS A 112 -12.50 -10.45 -3.30
N SER A 113 -12.31 -11.32 -2.30
CA SER A 113 -12.95 -12.65 -2.30
C SER A 113 -14.48 -12.56 -2.28
N ALA A 114 -15.04 -11.64 -1.50
CA ALA A 114 -16.48 -11.36 -1.50
C ALA A 114 -16.95 -10.85 -2.87
N ARG A 115 -16.23 -9.92 -3.49
CA ARG A 115 -16.55 -9.44 -4.85
C ARG A 115 -16.49 -10.54 -5.90
N LEU A 116 -15.56 -11.50 -5.79
CA LEU A 116 -15.52 -12.65 -6.69
C LEU A 116 -16.75 -13.57 -6.54
N ALA A 117 -17.33 -13.68 -5.34
CA ALA A 117 -18.57 -14.42 -5.14
C ALA A 117 -19.76 -13.71 -5.81
N GLU A 118 -19.91 -12.41 -5.57
CA GLU A 118 -20.97 -11.58 -6.18
C GLU A 118 -20.89 -11.57 -7.72
N MET A 119 -19.69 -11.40 -8.28
CA MET A 119 -19.50 -11.37 -9.73
C MET A 119 -19.85 -12.72 -10.39
N ARG A 120 -19.71 -13.85 -9.69
CA ARG A 120 -20.18 -15.16 -10.20
C ARG A 120 -21.70 -15.22 -10.35
N GLU A 121 -22.42 -14.40 -9.60
CA GLU A 121 -23.87 -14.23 -9.69
C GLU A 121 -24.26 -13.11 -10.67
N GLY A 122 -23.27 -12.48 -11.32
CA GLY A 122 -23.48 -11.35 -12.22
C GLY A 122 -23.69 -10.01 -11.50
N ASN A 123 -23.47 -9.94 -10.19
CA ASN A 123 -23.56 -8.72 -9.42
C ASN A 123 -22.18 -8.06 -9.30
N PHE A 124 -22.06 -6.81 -9.75
CA PHE A 124 -20.83 -6.04 -9.68
C PHE A 124 -20.92 -4.81 -8.77
N SER A 125 -22.08 -4.54 -8.16
CA SER A 125 -22.29 -3.31 -7.37
C SER A 125 -21.45 -3.27 -6.09
N GLY A 126 -20.99 -4.41 -5.59
CA GLY A 126 -20.24 -4.49 -4.34
C GLY A 126 -18.91 -3.73 -4.36
N TRP A 127 -18.36 -3.39 -5.54
CA TRP A 127 -17.13 -2.58 -5.62
C TRP A 127 -17.33 -1.13 -5.12
N GLN A 128 -18.56 -0.60 -5.11
CA GLN A 128 -18.83 0.82 -4.81
C GLN A 128 -18.72 1.20 -3.33
N ALA A 129 -18.83 0.24 -2.41
CA ALA A 129 -18.94 0.52 -0.98
C ALA A 129 -17.77 -0.06 -0.18
N ALA A 130 -17.27 0.70 0.80
CA ALA A 130 -16.42 0.15 1.85
C ALA A 130 -17.21 -0.88 2.65
N ASP A 131 -16.62 -2.05 2.86
CA ASP A 131 -17.17 -3.03 3.77
C ASP A 131 -16.80 -2.64 5.20
N GLN A 132 -17.75 -2.03 5.93
CA GLN A 132 -17.49 -1.50 7.27
C GLN A 132 -17.14 -2.61 8.28
N ASP A 133 -17.67 -3.82 8.08
CA ASP A 133 -17.35 -4.95 8.94
C ASP A 133 -15.89 -5.36 8.73
N LEU A 134 -15.43 -5.43 7.47
CA LEU A 134 -14.01 -5.68 7.17
C LEU A 134 -13.10 -4.53 7.63
N VAL A 135 -13.55 -3.28 7.54
CA VAL A 135 -12.81 -2.12 8.08
C VAL A 135 -12.62 -2.28 9.58
N ASN A 136 -13.69 -2.61 10.31
CA ASN A 136 -13.64 -2.80 11.76
C ASN A 136 -12.78 -4.00 12.15
N LEU A 137 -12.86 -5.09 11.38
CA LEU A 137 -12.14 -6.33 11.67
C LEU A 137 -10.64 -6.22 11.43
N TYR A 138 -10.23 -5.56 10.34
CA TYR A 138 -8.83 -5.56 9.90
C TYR A 138 -8.12 -4.21 10.11
N LEU A 139 -8.79 -3.09 9.92
CA LEU A 139 -8.14 -1.77 9.89
C LEU A 139 -8.23 -1.03 11.24
N THR A 140 -9.34 -1.14 11.95
CA THR A 140 -9.51 -0.50 13.26
C THR A 140 -8.44 -1.00 14.24
N GLY A 141 -7.74 -0.06 14.89
CA GLY A 141 -6.62 -0.36 15.79
C GLY A 141 -5.27 -0.60 15.11
N ASN A 142 -5.21 -0.75 13.78
CA ASN A 142 -3.99 -0.97 13.00
C ASN A 142 -3.52 0.29 12.26
N THR A 143 -3.70 1.47 12.85
CA THR A 143 -3.18 2.73 12.27
C THR A 143 -1.67 2.76 12.32
N LYS A 144 -1.03 3.26 11.26
CA LYS A 144 0.42 3.48 11.27
C LYS A 144 0.78 4.43 12.40
N VAL A 145 1.83 4.07 13.13
CA VAL A 145 2.46 5.01 14.07
C VAL A 145 3.07 6.12 13.23
N GLN A 146 2.38 7.25 13.13
CA GLN A 146 3.03 8.46 12.65
C GLN A 146 4.10 8.78 13.69
N ASN A 147 5.37 8.61 13.33
CA ASN A 147 6.45 9.30 14.03
C ASN A 147 6.12 10.79 13.95
N LYS A 148 5.45 11.31 14.98
CA LYS A 148 5.54 12.73 15.29
C LYS A 148 7.04 13.04 15.32
N PRO A 149 7.51 14.14 14.72
CA PRO A 149 8.86 14.59 15.02
C PRO A 149 8.94 14.65 16.54
N SER A 150 9.75 13.76 17.12
CA SER A 150 10.06 13.81 18.52
C SER A 150 10.58 15.21 18.75
N THR A 151 9.86 15.99 19.57
CA THR A 151 10.41 17.20 20.16
C THR A 151 11.70 16.75 20.81
N GLY A 152 12.81 17.07 20.16
CA GLY A 152 14.08 16.43 20.40
C GLY A 152 14.41 16.51 21.89
N SER A 153 14.77 15.38 22.46
CA SER A 153 15.58 15.36 23.66
C SER A 153 16.69 16.38 23.46
N SER A 154 16.76 17.35 24.37
CA SER A 154 17.68 18.47 24.37
C SER A 154 19.12 17.97 24.29
N ALA A 155 19.62 17.73 23.08
CA ALA A 155 21.04 17.76 22.82
C ALA A 155 21.44 19.20 23.10
N SER A 156 22.19 19.40 24.19
CA SER A 156 22.80 20.68 24.52
C SER A 156 23.77 21.07 23.39
N LEU A 157 23.24 21.66 22.33
CA LEU A 157 24.03 22.28 21.29
C LEU A 157 24.79 23.42 21.96
N SER A 158 26.10 23.22 22.13
CA SER A 158 26.97 24.28 22.64
C SER A 158 26.98 25.44 21.64
N PHE A 159 26.21 26.48 21.96
CA PHE A 159 26.14 27.70 21.16
C PHE A 159 27.45 28.52 21.19
N ALA A 160 28.41 28.09 22.02
CA ALA A 160 29.76 28.65 22.18
C ALA A 160 30.56 28.78 20.88
N LYS A 161 30.25 27.99 19.85
CA LYS A 161 30.94 28.04 18.54
C LYS A 161 30.14 28.73 17.43
N GLN A 162 28.92 29.21 17.73
CA GLN A 162 28.09 29.88 16.73
C GLN A 162 28.26 31.39 16.83
N VAL A 163 28.37 32.05 15.66
CA VAL A 163 28.43 33.52 15.57
C VAL A 163 27.04 34.10 15.89
N CYS A 164 26.99 35.13 16.74
CA CYS A 164 25.76 35.80 17.10
C CYS A 164 25.31 36.76 15.99
N ASN A 165 24.26 36.41 15.25
CA ASN A 165 23.73 37.30 14.20
C ASN A 165 23.19 38.63 14.77
N LYS A 166 22.65 38.63 16.00
CA LYS A 166 22.18 39.86 16.67
C LYS A 166 23.31 40.81 17.05
N PHE A 167 24.54 40.33 17.16
CA PHE A 167 25.72 41.18 17.35
C PHE A 167 26.03 41.97 16.08
N GLN A 168 25.86 41.38 14.89
CA GLN A 168 26.05 42.08 13.62
C GLN A 168 25.07 43.24 13.43
N GLU A 169 23.89 43.13 14.03
CA GLU A 169 22.88 44.20 14.04
C GLU A 169 23.07 45.22 15.18
N GLY A 170 24.10 45.06 16.03
CA GLY A 170 24.33 45.91 17.21
C GLY A 170 23.31 45.73 18.35
N LYS A 171 22.46 44.70 18.27
CA LYS A 171 21.33 44.45 19.19
C LYS A 171 21.61 43.36 20.23
N CYS A 172 22.88 43.01 20.45
CA CYS A 172 23.27 41.98 21.41
C CYS A 172 24.28 42.53 22.43
N GLN A 173 24.01 42.31 23.72
CA GLN A 173 24.89 42.72 24.82
C GLN A 173 26.05 41.73 25.00
N THR A 174 27.24 42.22 25.41
CA THR A 174 28.42 41.40 25.68
C THR A 174 28.58 41.22 27.20
N PRO A 175 28.63 39.99 27.74
CA PRO A 175 28.64 38.70 27.04
C PRO A 175 27.27 38.27 26.50
N CYS A 176 27.27 37.51 25.40
CA CYS A 176 26.03 37.07 24.74
C CYS A 176 25.15 36.23 25.69
N PRO A 177 23.86 36.52 25.85
CA PRO A 177 22.95 35.71 26.68
C PRO A 177 22.83 34.25 26.23
N MET A 178 23.05 33.98 24.94
CA MET A 178 23.07 32.62 24.37
C MET A 178 24.47 32.01 24.31
N ASN A 179 25.45 32.65 24.95
CA ASN A 179 26.86 32.28 24.95
C ASN A 179 27.43 32.06 23.52
N ARG A 180 27.03 32.92 22.57
CA ARG A 180 27.49 32.89 21.17
C ARG A 180 28.66 33.87 20.94
N GLN A 181 29.47 33.61 19.92
CA GLN A 181 30.63 34.44 19.59
C GLN A 181 30.21 35.77 18.96
N HIS A 182 30.66 36.88 19.53
CA HIS A 182 30.52 38.22 18.98
C HIS A 182 31.70 38.51 18.04
N GLN A 183 31.65 37.94 16.83
CA GLN A 183 32.63 38.18 15.79
C GLN A 183 31.99 38.99 14.65
N CYS A 184 32.62 40.10 14.28
CA CYS A 184 32.27 40.84 13.08
C CYS A 184 32.60 39.97 11.85
N ARG A 185 31.70 39.88 10.86
CA ARG A 185 31.93 39.06 9.65
C ARG A 185 32.77 39.75 8.58
N ALA A 186 32.89 41.07 8.67
CA ALA A 186 33.62 41.93 7.72
C ALA A 186 34.91 42.51 8.34
N CYS A 187 35.29 41.96 9.50
CA CYS A 187 36.50 42.19 10.26
C CYS A 187 37.07 40.80 10.57
#